data_AF-A0A538RHA9-F1
#
_entry.id   AF-A0A538RHA9-F1
#
_cell.length_a   1.000
_cell.length_b   1.000
_cell.length_c   1.000
_cell.angle_alpha   90.00
_cell.angle_beta   90.00
_cell.angle_gamma   90.00
#
_symmetry.space_group_name_H-M   'P 1'
#
loop_
_entity.id
_entity.type
_entity.pdbx_description
1 polymer ?
#
loop_
_entity_poly.entity_id
_entity_poly.type
_entity_poly.pdbx_seq_one_letter_code
_entity_poly.pdbx_strand_id
1 'polypeptide(L)'
;MTDETRSDPTADKADEAGEPDEIDEAILASVSDYLDGALTGAARAEVAGKIAGDATWKRAHAELSETRSHLSGMRKAHAPPSFTEHVEQTIHQRSAGRFFGRKTLGDRVPFGALLALALAGLAVLAYVLWSSSTGSLKVDHGRDRTQQGSAPVLTP
;
A
#
# COMPACT_ATOMS: atom_id res chain seq x y z
N MET A 1 -6.17 -30.81 -66.45
CA MET A 1 -6.32 -32.07 -65.70
C MET A 1 -5.54 -31.88 -64.41
N THR A 2 -6.15 -31.21 -63.42
CA THR A 2 -6.88 -31.85 -62.28
C THR A 2 -5.90 -32.75 -61.54
N ASP A 3 -5.50 -32.47 -60.31
CA ASP A 3 -6.35 -32.28 -59.12
C ASP A 3 -5.43 -31.91 -57.93
N GLU A 4 -6.02 -31.73 -56.73
CA GLU A 4 -5.36 -31.79 -55.41
C GLU A 4 -4.45 -30.60 -55.01
N THR A 5 -4.60 -29.90 -53.89
CA THR A 5 -5.28 -30.19 -52.62
C THR A 5 -5.54 -28.86 -51.91
N ARG A 6 -6.81 -28.53 -51.73
CA ARG A 6 -7.30 -27.52 -50.79
C ARG A 6 -7.18 -28.13 -49.39
N SER A 7 -6.14 -27.76 -48.65
CA SER A 7 -6.08 -28.03 -47.21
C SER A 7 -7.05 -27.09 -46.50
N ASP A 8 -8.25 -27.58 -46.25
CA ASP A 8 -9.14 -27.04 -45.22
C ASP A 8 -8.63 -27.52 -43.85
N PRO A 9 -8.19 -26.65 -42.93
CA PRO A 9 -8.04 -27.00 -41.52
C PRO A 9 -9.41 -26.90 -40.84
N THR A 10 -10.32 -27.80 -41.17
CA THR A 10 -11.49 -28.09 -40.34
C THR A 10 -11.14 -29.29 -39.46
N ALA A 11 -10.15 -29.09 -38.59
CA ALA A 11 -9.77 -30.05 -37.58
C ALA A 11 -10.25 -29.53 -36.22
N ASP A 12 -11.11 -30.35 -35.61
CA ASP A 12 -11.33 -30.44 -34.17
C ASP A 12 -11.71 -29.17 -33.41
N LYS A 13 -13.00 -28.83 -33.53
CA LYS A 13 -13.79 -28.55 -32.33
C LYS A 13 -14.67 -29.76 -32.03
N ALA A 14 -14.02 -30.91 -31.83
CA ALA A 14 -14.67 -32.09 -31.28
C ALA A 14 -14.70 -31.95 -29.76
N ASP A 15 -15.91 -31.77 -29.24
CA ASP A 15 -16.37 -32.33 -27.98
C ASP A 15 -15.52 -32.05 -26.73
N GLU A 16 -15.71 -30.86 -26.14
CA GLU A 16 -15.72 -30.71 -24.68
C GLU A 16 -16.91 -31.51 -24.11
N ALA A 17 -16.82 -32.84 -24.16
CA ALA A 17 -17.63 -33.71 -23.34
C ALA A 17 -17.12 -33.54 -21.90
N GLY A 18 -17.69 -32.54 -21.20
CA GLY A 18 -17.34 -32.17 -19.83
C GLY A 18 -17.27 -33.39 -18.91
N GLU A 19 -16.21 -33.46 -18.13
CA GLU A 19 -16.08 -34.43 -17.05
C GLU A 19 -17.27 -34.25 -16.10
N PRO A 20 -18.16 -35.26 -15.96
CA PRO A 20 -19.51 -35.06 -15.42
C PRO A 20 -19.60 -34.85 -13.90
N ASP A 21 -18.51 -34.54 -13.21
CA ASP A 21 -18.49 -34.41 -11.73
C ASP A 21 -17.51 -33.36 -11.19
N GLU A 22 -16.88 -32.56 -12.06
CA GLU A 22 -15.95 -31.53 -11.59
C GLU A 22 -16.73 -30.33 -11.03
N ILE A 23 -16.42 -29.94 -9.79
CA ILE A 23 -17.03 -28.76 -9.18
C ILE A 23 -16.45 -27.53 -9.87
N ASP A 24 -17.32 -26.67 -10.41
CA ASP A 24 -16.90 -25.42 -11.05
C ASP A 24 -15.89 -24.65 -10.18
N GLU A 25 -14.76 -24.26 -10.78
CA GLU A 25 -13.68 -23.54 -10.09
C GLU A 25 -14.17 -22.24 -9.44
N ALA A 26 -15.17 -21.58 -10.07
CA ALA A 26 -15.81 -20.38 -9.53
C ALA A 26 -16.59 -20.65 -8.22
N ILE A 27 -17.20 -21.82 -8.07
CA ILE A 27 -17.88 -22.24 -6.84
C ILE A 27 -16.83 -22.48 -5.75
N LEU A 28 -15.76 -23.22 -6.07
CA LEU A 28 -14.65 -23.48 -5.14
C LEU A 28 -14.02 -22.19 -4.63
N ALA A 29 -13.73 -21.23 -5.52
CA ALA A 29 -13.19 -19.93 -5.14
C ALA A 29 -14.13 -19.17 -4.18
N SER A 30 -15.42 -19.13 -4.49
CA SER A 30 -16.43 -18.44 -3.66
C SER A 30 -16.57 -19.08 -2.27
N VAL A 31 -16.51 -20.42 -2.19
CA VAL A 31 -16.57 -21.16 -0.93
C VAL A 31 -15.27 -20.98 -0.14
N SER A 32 -14.11 -20.92 -0.78
CA SER A 32 -12.84 -20.60 -0.13
C SER A 32 -12.87 -19.23 0.53
N ASP A 33 -13.27 -18.19 -0.21
CA ASP A 33 -13.40 -16.82 0.32
C ASP A 33 -14.39 -16.75 1.49
N TYR A 34 -15.45 -17.56 1.45
CA TYR A 34 -16.40 -17.70 2.56
C TYR A 34 -15.76 -18.33 3.80
N LEU A 35 -14.98 -19.42 3.64
CA LEU A 35 -14.32 -20.14 4.72
C LEU A 35 -13.16 -19.36 5.36
N ASP A 36 -12.45 -18.56 4.57
CA ASP A 36 -11.39 -17.67 5.02
C ASP A 36 -11.91 -16.38 5.66
N GLY A 37 -13.21 -16.11 5.51
CA GLY A 37 -13.86 -14.91 6.04
C GLY A 37 -13.56 -13.65 5.24
N ALA A 38 -13.06 -13.78 4.01
CA ALA A 38 -12.83 -12.67 3.10
C ALA A 38 -14.14 -12.00 2.64
N LEU A 39 -15.24 -12.78 2.56
CA LEU A 39 -16.57 -12.26 2.26
C LEU A 39 -17.21 -11.59 3.47
N THR A 40 -17.80 -10.41 3.26
CA THR A 40 -18.49 -9.63 4.30
C THR A 40 -19.94 -9.31 3.92
N GLY A 41 -20.77 -9.02 4.93
CA GLY A 41 -22.13 -8.51 4.74
C GLY A 41 -23.03 -9.38 3.84
N ALA A 42 -23.60 -8.76 2.81
CA ALA A 42 -24.56 -9.38 1.90
C ALA A 42 -23.96 -10.54 1.09
N ALA A 43 -22.73 -10.41 0.59
CA ALA A 43 -22.08 -11.45 -0.21
C ALA A 43 -21.87 -12.74 0.60
N ARG A 44 -21.52 -12.61 1.89
CA ARG A 44 -21.40 -13.76 2.78
C ARG A 44 -22.75 -14.46 3.01
N ALA A 45 -23.83 -13.69 3.17
CA ALA A 45 -25.17 -14.23 3.36
C ALA A 45 -25.68 -14.95 2.09
N GLU A 46 -25.36 -14.42 0.91
CA GLU A 46 -25.68 -15.04 -0.37
C GLU A 46 -24.99 -16.40 -0.52
N VAL A 47 -23.67 -16.46 -0.29
CA VAL A 47 -22.91 -17.72 -0.38
C VAL A 47 -23.40 -18.71 0.69
N ALA A 48 -23.67 -18.27 1.91
CA ALA A 48 -24.27 -19.13 2.94
C ALA A 48 -25.64 -19.69 2.50
N GLY A 49 -26.46 -18.87 1.84
CA GLY A 49 -27.73 -19.31 1.27
C GLY A 49 -27.55 -20.35 0.18
N LYS A 50 -26.58 -20.17 -0.73
CA LYS A 50 -26.25 -21.15 -1.78
C LYS A 50 -25.75 -22.46 -1.18
N ILE A 51 -24.86 -22.41 -0.20
CA ILE A 51 -24.40 -23.60 0.54
C ILE A 51 -25.58 -24.30 1.25
N ALA A 52 -26.58 -23.58 1.75
CA ALA A 52 -27.75 -24.22 2.38
C ALA A 52 -28.73 -24.83 1.36
N GLY A 53 -28.85 -24.24 0.16
CA GLY A 53 -29.85 -24.58 -0.84
C GLY A 53 -29.40 -25.58 -1.91
N ASP A 54 -28.13 -25.55 -2.31
CA ASP A 54 -27.62 -26.26 -3.49
C ASP A 54 -26.70 -27.42 -3.10
N ALA A 55 -26.95 -28.60 -3.68
CA ALA A 55 -26.17 -29.82 -3.44
C ALA A 55 -24.70 -29.68 -3.88
N THR A 56 -24.43 -29.01 -4.99
CA THR A 56 -23.06 -28.80 -5.50
C THR A 56 -22.27 -27.90 -4.56
N TRP A 57 -22.89 -26.83 -4.07
CA TRP A 57 -22.27 -25.92 -3.09
C TRP A 57 -22.03 -26.59 -1.73
N LYS A 58 -22.94 -27.48 -1.30
CA LYS A 58 -22.74 -28.30 -0.09
C LYS A 58 -21.55 -29.22 -0.22
N ARG A 59 -21.43 -29.90 -1.36
CA ARG A 59 -20.32 -30.80 -1.64
C ARG A 59 -19.00 -30.05 -1.65
N ALA A 60 -18.92 -28.93 -2.38
CA ALA A 60 -17.74 -28.06 -2.41
C ALA A 60 -17.31 -27.58 -1.00
N HIS A 61 -18.28 -27.15 -0.19
CA HIS A 61 -18.05 -26.74 1.19
C HIS A 61 -17.57 -27.90 2.08
N ALA A 62 -18.13 -29.09 1.93
CA ALA A 62 -17.72 -30.26 2.69
C ALA A 62 -16.28 -30.67 2.35
N GLU A 63 -15.94 -30.76 1.07
CA GLU A 63 -14.60 -31.15 0.60
C GLU A 63 -13.51 -30.15 1.03
N LEU A 64 -13.77 -28.84 0.91
CA LEU A 64 -12.84 -27.80 1.36
C LEU A 64 -12.70 -27.76 2.89
N SER A 65 -13.80 -27.92 3.63
CA SER A 65 -13.77 -27.95 5.09
C SER A 65 -13.02 -29.16 5.64
N GLU A 66 -13.21 -30.33 5.02
CA GLU A 66 -12.47 -31.55 5.33
C GLU A 66 -10.97 -31.36 5.08
N THR A 67 -10.59 -30.88 3.90
CA THR A 67 -9.19 -30.60 3.55
C THR A 67 -8.55 -29.63 4.55
N ARG A 68 -9.27 -28.55 4.92
CA ARG A 68 -8.81 -27.59 5.94
C ARG A 68 -8.63 -28.25 7.30
N SER A 69 -9.54 -29.14 7.69
CA SER A 69 -9.44 -29.90 8.94
C SER A 69 -8.14 -30.73 8.97
N HIS A 70 -7.85 -31.47 7.89
CA HIS A 70 -6.61 -32.24 7.76
C HIS A 70 -5.35 -31.37 7.86
N LEU A 71 -5.34 -30.22 7.17
CA LEU A 71 -4.21 -29.29 7.23
C LEU A 71 -4.07 -28.62 8.60
N SER A 72 -5.17 -28.34 9.29
CA SER A 72 -5.14 -27.74 10.63
C SER A 72 -4.50 -28.65 11.68
N GLY A 73 -4.57 -29.96 11.46
CA GLY A 73 -3.94 -30.98 12.30
C GLY A 73 -2.44 -31.16 12.03
N MET A 74 -1.90 -30.59 10.94
CA MET A 74 -0.47 -30.62 10.70
C MET A 74 0.25 -29.83 11.79
N ARG A 75 1.19 -30.48 12.48
CA ARG A 75 1.99 -29.83 13.52
C ARG A 75 2.64 -28.59 12.93
N LYS A 76 2.37 -27.44 13.54
CA LYS A 76 3.12 -26.21 13.27
C LYS A 76 4.59 -26.51 13.49
N ALA A 77 5.36 -26.61 12.42
CA ALA A 77 6.79 -26.79 12.52
C ALA A 77 7.35 -25.53 13.16
N HIS A 78 7.98 -25.67 14.34
CA HIS A 78 8.66 -24.55 14.95
C HIS A 78 9.83 -24.16 14.06
N ALA A 79 10.01 -22.87 13.80
CA ALA A 79 11.19 -22.40 13.10
C ALA A 79 12.44 -22.84 13.88
N PRO A 80 13.49 -23.35 13.20
CA PRO A 80 14.73 -23.67 13.88
C PRO A 80 15.29 -22.40 14.54
N PRO A 81 15.98 -22.52 15.69
CA PRO A 81 16.44 -21.35 16.45
C PRO A 81 17.38 -20.43 15.66
N SER A 82 18.09 -20.96 14.65
CA SER A 82 18.97 -20.21 13.75
C SER A 82 18.27 -19.62 12.52
N PHE A 83 16.95 -19.78 12.38
CA PHE A 83 16.20 -19.32 11.21
C PHE A 83 16.35 -17.81 11.00
N THR A 84 16.25 -17.02 12.07
CA THR A 84 16.38 -15.57 12.02
C THR A 84 17.79 -15.14 11.58
N GLU A 85 18.83 -15.76 12.13
CA GLU A 85 20.23 -15.47 11.77
C GLU A 85 20.50 -15.74 10.28
N HIS A 86 19.98 -16.85 9.75
CA HIS A 86 20.15 -17.21 8.34
C HIS A 86 19.39 -16.27 7.40
N VAL A 87 18.17 -15.85 7.77
CA VAL A 87 17.38 -14.88 6.99
C VAL A 87 18.09 -13.53 6.98
N GLU A 88 18.60 -13.06 8.13
CA GLU A 88 19.36 -11.83 8.22
C GLU A 88 20.64 -11.86 7.38
N GLN A 89 21.41 -12.94 7.46
CA GLN A 89 22.63 -13.11 6.67
C GLN A 89 22.33 -13.14 5.17
N THR A 90 21.26 -13.83 4.77
CA THR A 90 20.83 -13.90 3.36
C THR A 90 20.36 -12.55 2.83
N ILE A 91 19.58 -11.81 3.61
CA ILE A 91 19.15 -10.46 3.23
C ILE A 91 20.37 -9.53 3.19
N HIS A 92 21.31 -9.62 4.13
CA HIS A 92 22.53 -8.82 4.12
C HIS A 92 23.36 -9.09 2.85
N GLN A 93 23.52 -10.36 2.48
CA GLN A 93 24.24 -10.78 1.27
C GLN A 93 23.55 -10.30 -0.01
N ARG A 94 22.22 -10.42 -0.13
CA ARG A 94 21.47 -10.00 -1.32
C ARG A 94 21.26 -8.50 -1.41
N SER A 95 21.16 -7.81 -0.28
CA SER A 95 20.95 -6.36 -0.23
C SER A 95 22.24 -5.55 -0.26
N ALA A 96 23.42 -6.19 -0.21
CA ALA A 96 24.72 -5.51 -0.13
C ALA A 96 24.74 -4.39 0.95
N GLY A 97 24.02 -4.60 2.06
CA GLY A 97 23.90 -3.61 3.14
C GLY A 97 22.98 -2.40 2.87
N ARG A 98 22.29 -2.32 1.71
CA ARG A 98 21.40 -1.16 1.40
C ARG A 98 20.15 -1.09 2.26
N PHE A 99 19.63 -2.22 2.75
CA PHE A 99 18.37 -2.25 3.52
C PHE A 99 18.56 -2.10 5.03
N PHE A 100 19.68 -2.58 5.58
CA PHE A 100 20.02 -2.43 7.00
C PHE A 100 21.01 -1.31 7.29
N GLY A 101 21.43 -0.56 6.27
CA GLY A 101 22.32 0.60 6.36
C GLY A 101 21.70 1.86 7.00
N ARG A 102 20.88 1.73 8.05
CA ARG A 102 20.30 2.87 8.77
C ARG A 102 21.19 3.37 9.92
N LYS A 103 22.53 3.38 9.79
CA LYS A 103 23.41 4.02 10.79
C LYS A 103 24.87 4.33 10.43
N THR A 104 25.24 4.54 9.16
CA THR A 104 26.62 4.97 8.84
C THR A 104 26.77 6.17 7.90
N LEU A 105 25.66 6.77 7.44
CA LEU A 105 25.68 8.04 6.67
C LEU A 105 25.17 9.26 7.46
N GLY A 106 25.17 9.18 8.79
CA GLY A 106 24.96 10.33 9.69
C GLY A 106 26.20 10.69 10.52
N ASP A 107 27.30 9.95 10.38
CA ASP A 107 28.46 9.98 11.28
C ASP A 107 29.66 10.75 10.71
N ARG A 108 29.43 11.83 9.97
CA ARG A 108 30.55 12.68 9.47
C ARG A 108 30.36 14.18 9.58
N VAL A 109 29.29 14.64 10.22
CA VAL A 109 29.24 16.03 10.69
C VAL A 109 28.93 16.00 12.17
N PRO A 110 29.94 16.14 13.05
CA PRO A 110 29.67 16.17 14.48
C PRO A 110 28.66 17.29 14.74
N PHE A 111 27.59 17.01 15.48
CA PHE A 111 26.57 18.02 15.80
C PHE A 111 27.17 19.31 16.37
N GLY A 112 28.32 19.20 17.04
CA GLY A 112 29.12 20.35 17.48
C GLY A 112 29.58 21.27 16.34
N ALA A 113 29.96 20.75 15.18
CA ALA A 113 30.33 21.56 14.02
C ALA A 113 29.11 22.28 13.41
N LEU A 114 27.95 21.62 13.34
CA LEU A 114 26.70 22.27 12.91
C LEU A 114 26.28 23.38 13.87
N LEU A 115 26.38 23.13 15.18
CA LEU A 115 26.07 24.12 16.21
C LEU A 115 27.03 25.32 16.13
N ALA A 116 28.33 25.07 15.98
CA ALA A 116 29.33 26.12 15.83
C ALA A 116 29.08 26.96 14.57
N LEU A 117 28.72 26.33 13.45
CA LEU A 117 28.39 27.03 12.20
C LEU A 117 27.13 27.88 12.34
N ALA A 118 26.10 27.35 13.02
CA ALA A 118 24.86 28.08 13.30
C ALA A 118 25.11 29.30 14.20
N LEU A 119 25.91 29.15 15.28
CA LEU A 119 26.28 30.24 16.17
C LEU A 119 27.12 31.31 15.46
N ALA A 120 28.07 30.89 14.61
CA ALA A 120 28.87 31.81 13.81
C ALA A 120 28.00 32.64 12.85
N GLY A 121 27.06 31.98 12.14
CA GLY A 121 26.11 32.67 11.28
C GLY A 121 25.23 33.67 12.03
N LEU A 122 24.74 33.28 13.21
CA LEU A 122 23.91 34.15 14.06
C LEU A 122 24.69 35.35 14.60
N ALA A 123 25.96 35.16 14.99
CA ALA A 123 26.84 36.23 15.42
C ALA A 123 27.13 37.23 14.30
N VAL A 124 27.37 36.74 13.06
CA VAL A 124 27.53 37.61 11.89
C VAL A 124 26.26 38.40 11.61
N LEU A 125 25.09 37.74 11.66
CA LEU A 125 23.80 38.40 11.47
C LEU A 125 23.57 39.49 12.53
N ALA A 126 23.79 39.17 13.80
CA ALA A 126 23.66 40.10 14.91
C ALA A 126 24.63 41.28 14.78
N TYR A 127 25.88 41.02 14.36
CA TYR A 127 26.85 42.06 14.09
C TYR A 127 26.40 42.99 12.96
N VAL A 128 25.91 42.44 11.85
CA VAL A 128 25.37 43.24 10.73
C VAL A 128 24.16 44.06 11.17
N LEU A 129 23.22 43.50 11.94
CA LEU A 129 22.08 44.25 12.47
C LEU A 129 22.51 45.35 13.45
N TRP A 130 23.57 45.13 14.22
CA TRP A 130 24.08 46.10 15.19
C TRP A 130 24.94 47.19 14.53
N SER A 131 25.75 46.83 13.53
CA SER A 131 26.63 47.74 12.80
C SER A 131 25.91 48.51 11.69
N SER A 132 24.75 48.03 11.22
CA SER A 132 23.94 48.73 10.24
C SER A 132 23.22 49.90 10.90
N SER A 133 23.74 51.10 10.70
CA SER A 133 23.11 52.37 11.06
C SER A 133 21.87 52.72 10.19
N THR A 134 21.20 51.70 9.64
CA THR A 134 19.90 51.80 8.95
C THR A 134 18.95 50.91 9.75
N GLY A 135 18.10 51.42 10.62
CA GLY A 135 17.20 52.56 10.39
C GLY A 135 15.80 52.01 10.17
N SER A 136 15.11 51.72 11.27
CA SER A 136 13.67 51.96 11.43
C SER A 136 12.74 51.49 10.29
N LEU A 137 12.32 50.23 10.33
CA LEU A 137 10.95 49.88 9.94
C LEU A 137 10.00 50.26 11.10
N LYS A 138 9.83 51.56 11.34
CA LYS A 138 8.69 52.05 12.12
C LYS A 138 7.47 51.91 11.21
N VAL A 139 6.60 50.97 11.55
CA VAL A 139 5.26 50.89 10.96
C VAL A 139 4.52 52.16 11.39
N ASP A 140 4.34 53.08 10.46
CA ASP A 140 3.64 54.35 10.70
C ASP A 140 2.13 54.10 10.62
N HIS A 141 1.51 53.81 11.78
CA HIS A 141 0.06 53.58 11.90
C HIS A 141 -0.79 54.88 11.87
N GLY A 142 -0.19 56.03 11.52
CA GLY A 142 -0.85 57.34 11.61
C GLY A 142 -1.66 57.79 10.39
N ARG A 143 -1.55 57.14 9.23
CA ARG A 143 -2.03 57.73 7.95
C ARG A 143 -3.44 57.34 7.49
N ASP A 144 -4.12 56.40 8.15
CA ASP A 144 -5.44 55.92 7.72
C ASP A 144 -6.64 56.63 8.35
N ARG A 145 -6.45 57.64 9.23
CA ARG A 145 -7.58 58.24 9.97
C ARG A 145 -8.15 59.53 9.37
N THR A 146 -7.63 60.07 8.27
CA THR A 146 -8.03 61.43 7.79
C THR A 146 -8.82 61.45 6.48
N GLN A 147 -9.21 60.31 5.90
CA GLN A 147 -9.99 60.28 4.65
C GLN A 147 -11.46 59.85 4.79
N GLN A 148 -12.00 59.84 6.02
CA GLN A 148 -13.44 59.68 6.26
C GLN A 148 -14.01 60.97 6.83
N GLY A 149 -14.48 61.85 5.95
CA GLY A 149 -15.30 62.99 6.37
C GLY A 149 -15.33 64.10 5.34
N SER A 150 -16.30 64.03 4.42
CA SER A 150 -17.17 65.15 4.00
C SER A 150 -17.77 64.85 2.63
N ALA A 151 -18.95 64.23 2.61
CA ALA A 151 -19.86 64.31 1.47
C ALA A 151 -20.93 65.36 1.82
N PRO A 152 -21.06 66.47 1.09
CA PRO A 152 -22.21 67.34 1.21
C PRO A 152 -23.37 66.79 0.38
N VAL A 153 -24.43 66.41 1.09
CA VAL A 153 -25.80 66.25 0.60
C VAL A 153 -26.26 67.56 -0.05
N LEU A 154 -26.75 67.48 -1.29
CA LEU A 154 -27.50 68.55 -1.95
C LEU A 154 -28.72 67.96 -2.67
N THR A 155 -29.87 68.22 -2.06
CA THR A 155 -31.25 68.28 -2.58
C THR A 155 -31.86 69.50 -1.89
N PRO A 156 -32.87 70.20 -2.43
CA PRO A 156 -33.95 69.74 -3.30
C PRO A 156 -33.86 70.10 -4.78
#